data_AF-A0A674JT56-F1
#
_entry.id   AF-A0A674JT56-F1
#
_cell.length_a   1.000
_cell.length_b   1.000
_cell.length_c   1.000
_cell.angle_alpha   90.00
_cell.angle_beta   90.00
_cell.angle_gamma   90.00
#
_symmetry.space_group_name_H-M   'P 1'
#
loop_
_entity.id
_entity.type
_entity.pdbx_description
1 polymer ?
#
loop_
_entity_poly.entity_id
_entity_poly.type
_entity_poly.pdbx_seq_one_letter_code
_entity_poly.pdbx_strand_id
1 'polypeptide(L)' 'VFFYFLYFLLNEEFLSKVSILESLDKWERLTVADALEPVQFEDGQKIVVQGEPGDEFFIILEVSECYFCLVC' A
#
# COMPACT_ATOMS: atom_id res chain seq x y z
N VAL A 1 5.17 15.78 11.31
CA VAL A 1 4.53 16.69 10.34
C VAL A 1 5.31 16.77 9.03
N PHE A 2 6.59 17.14 9.01
CA PHE A 2 7.41 17.13 7.78
C PHE A 2 7.67 15.71 7.21
N PHE A 3 7.95 14.73 8.06
CA PHE A 3 8.20 13.33 7.65
C PHE A 3 6.96 12.63 7.06
N TYR A 4 5.78 12.82 7.68
CA TYR A 4 4.51 12.30 7.18
C TYR A 4 4.12 12.91 5.82
N PHE A 5 4.46 14.19 5.59
CA PHE A 5 4.16 14.85 4.31
C PHE A 5 5.03 14.32 3.15
N LEU A 6 6.32 14.03 3.42
CA LEU A 6 7.22 13.43 2.43
C LEU A 6 6.77 11.99 2.07
N TYR A 7 6.31 11.26 3.08
CA TYR A 7 5.79 9.92 2.93
C TYR A 7 4.50 9.85 2.09
N PHE A 8 3.58 10.78 2.34
CA PHE A 8 2.36 10.91 1.54
C PHE A 8 2.66 11.23 0.06
N LEU A 9 3.63 12.10 -0.21
CA LEU A 9 4.09 12.44 -1.56
C LEU A 9 4.72 11.23 -2.28
N LEU A 10 5.46 10.39 -1.55
CA LEU A 10 6.03 9.15 -2.08
C LEU A 10 4.92 8.16 -2.48
N ASN A 11 3.86 8.05 -1.67
CA ASN A 11 2.71 7.20 -1.96
C ASN A 11 1.96 7.68 -3.21
N GLU A 12 1.69 8.98 -3.40
CA GLU A 12 0.99 9.47 -4.60
C GLU A 12 1.75 9.15 -5.90
N GLU A 13 3.06 9.43 -5.95
CA GLU A 13 3.89 9.12 -7.11
C GLU A 13 3.98 7.61 -7.35
N PHE A 14 4.06 6.81 -6.29
CA PHE A 14 4.10 5.35 -6.41
C PHE A 14 2.77 4.78 -6.91
N LEU A 15 1.65 5.18 -6.34
CA LEU A 15 0.32 4.73 -6.73
C LEU A 15 -0.01 5.11 -8.18
N SER A 16 0.55 6.21 -8.68
CA SER A 16 0.43 6.59 -10.10
C SER A 16 1.10 5.61 -11.07
N LYS A 17 2.05 4.79 -10.61
CA LYS A 17 2.76 3.79 -11.41
C LYS A 17 2.09 2.41 -11.36
N VAL A 18 1.14 2.20 -10.46
CA VAL A 18 0.44 0.92 -10.32
C VAL A 18 -0.73 0.89 -11.29
N SER A 19 -0.65 0.03 -12.30
CA SER A 19 -1.65 -0.05 -13.38
C SER A 19 -3.07 -0.40 -12.92
N ILE A 20 -3.23 -1.11 -11.79
CA ILE A 20 -4.56 -1.41 -11.23
C ILE A 20 -5.26 -0.17 -10.66
N LEU A 21 -4.50 0.89 -10.34
CA LEU A 21 -5.00 2.14 -9.77
C LEU A 21 -5.06 3.27 -10.81
N GLU A 22 -4.68 3.01 -12.07
CA GLU A 22 -4.71 4.02 -13.14
C GLU A 22 -6.11 4.59 -13.40
N SER A 23 -7.15 3.77 -13.19
CA SER A 23 -8.55 4.16 -13.37
C SER A 23 -9.07 5.09 -12.28
N LEU A 24 -8.40 5.18 -11.12
CA LEU A 24 -8.81 6.05 -10.03
C LEU A 24 -8.47 7.50 -10.36
N ASP A 25 -9.35 8.42 -10.01
CA ASP A 25 -9.07 9.84 -10.13
C ASP A 25 -8.05 10.31 -9.06
N LYS A 26 -7.64 11.58 -9.13
CA LYS A 26 -6.67 12.12 -8.18
C LYS A 26 -7.17 12.05 -6.73
N TRP A 27 -8.46 12.26 -6.49
CA TRP A 27 -9.02 12.29 -5.14
C TRP A 27 -9.14 10.88 -4.57
N GLU A 28 -9.61 9.93 -5.36
CA GLU A 28 -9.67 8.51 -5.01
C GLU A 28 -8.26 7.97 -4.67
N ARG A 29 -7.24 8.35 -5.46
CA ARG A 29 -5.85 7.99 -5.16
C ARG A 29 -5.36 8.60 -3.86
N LEU A 30 -5.72 9.84 -3.54
CA LEU A 30 -5.35 10.46 -2.27
C LEU A 30 -6.03 9.75 -1.09
N THR A 31 -7.29 9.32 -1.25
CA THR A 31 -8.00 8.51 -0.24
C THR A 31 -7.35 7.15 -0.04
N VAL A 32 -6.95 6.47 -1.12
CA VAL A 32 -6.20 5.20 -1.03
C VAL A 32 -4.83 5.43 -0.40
N ALA A 33 -4.12 6.49 -0.77
CA ALA A 33 -2.81 6.84 -0.20
C ALA A 33 -2.87 7.08 1.32
N ASP A 34 -3.98 7.64 1.81
CA ASP A 34 -4.24 7.87 3.23
C ASP A 34 -4.64 6.60 3.99
N ALA A 35 -5.29 5.65 3.30
CA ALA A 35 -5.69 4.36 3.86
C ALA A 35 -4.59 3.29 3.87
N LEU A 36 -3.46 3.53 3.19
CA LEU A 36 -2.33 2.62 3.16
C LEU A 36 -1.48 2.75 4.42
N GLU A 37 -1.31 1.64 5.12
CA GLU A 37 -0.48 1.56 6.32
C GLU A 37 0.82 0.79 6.03
N PRO A 38 1.99 1.27 6.48
CA PRO A 38 3.22 0.48 6.39
C PRO A 38 3.14 -0.73 7.30
N VAL A 39 3.55 -1.88 6.78
CA VAL A 39 3.69 -3.11 7.54
C VAL A 39 5.03 -3.78 7.22
N GLN A 40 5.82 -4.03 8.24
CA GLN A 40 7.10 -4.71 8.10
C GLN A 40 6.88 -6.20 8.34
N PHE A 41 7.52 -7.02 7.51
CA PHE A 41 7.51 -8.46 7.65
C PHE A 41 8.93 -8.96 7.86
N GLU A 42 9.08 -9.96 8.72
CA GLU A 42 10.37 -10.62 8.93
C GLU A 42 10.63 -11.67 7.83
N ASP A 43 11.90 -12.00 7.63
CA ASP A 43 12.28 -13.05 6.69
C ASP A 43 11.66 -14.39 7.08
N GLY A 44 11.05 -15.06 6.10
CA GLY A 44 10.30 -16.32 6.30
C GLY A 44 8.88 -16.17 6.85
N GLN A 45 8.39 -14.94 7.11
CA GLN A 45 7.00 -14.73 7.51
C GLN A 45 6.05 -14.95 6.31
N LYS A 46 4.96 -15.68 6.54
CA LYS A 46 3.91 -15.87 5.52
C LYS A 46 3.01 -14.64 5.51
N ILE A 47 3.08 -13.87 4.43
CA ILE A 47 2.28 -12.65 4.22
C ILE A 47 0.85 -13.01 3.81
N VAL A 48 0.71 -13.92 2.85
CA VAL A 48 -0.58 -14.43 2.36
C VAL A 48 -0.53 -15.94 2.26
N VAL A 49 -1.58 -16.61 2.76
CA VAL A 49 -1.69 -18.08 2.78
C VAL A 49 -2.80 -18.50 1.82
N GLN A 50 -2.45 -19.31 0.83
CA GLN A 50 -3.42 -19.80 -0.14
C GLN A 50 -4.48 -20.66 0.54
N GLY A 51 -5.75 -20.33 0.30
CA GLY A 51 -6.90 -21.05 0.86
C GLY A 51 -7.50 -20.39 2.11
N GLU A 52 -6.84 -19.36 2.66
CA GLU A 52 -7.44 -18.49 3.68
C GLU A 52 -8.22 -17.35 3.01
N PRO A 53 -9.34 -16.90 3.62
CA PRO A 53 -10.03 -15.71 3.15
C PRO A 53 -9.09 -14.51 3.28
N GLY A 54 -8.89 -13.80 2.18
CA GLY A 54 -8.04 -12.62 2.10
C GLY A 54 -8.88 -11.41 1.72
N ASP A 55 -8.97 -10.48 2.64
CA ASP A 55 -9.77 -9.24 2.57
C ASP A 55 -8.85 -8.01 2.42
N GLU A 56 -7.56 -8.27 2.16
CA GLU A 56 -6.46 -7.33 2.33
C GLU A 56 -5.63 -7.23 1.05
N PHE A 57 -5.24 -6.01 0.67
CA PHE A 57 -4.39 -5.76 -0.50
C PHE A 57 -3.01 -5.28 -0.07
N PHE A 58 -1.97 -5.96 -0.55
CA PHE A 58 -0.58 -5.63 -0.21
C PHE A 58 0.16 -5.04 -1.40
N ILE A 59 0.91 -3.95 -1.14
CA ILE A 59 1.80 -3.32 -2.11
C ILE A 59 3.23 -3.41 -1.59
N ILE A 60 4.13 -3.97 -2.39
CA ILE A 60 5.55 -4.12 -2.03
C ILE A 60 6.29 -2.90 -2.54
N LEU A 61 6.84 -2.08 -1.63
CA LEU A 61 7.66 -0.91 -1.99
C LEU A 61 9.15 -1.24 -2.00
N GLU A 62 9.61 -1.93 -0.96
CA GLU A 62 10.99 -2.38 -0.81
C GLU A 62 11.01 -3.86 -0.40
N VAL A 63 12.14 -4.53 -0.66
CA VAL A 63 12.29 -5.98 -0.38
C VAL A 63 12.11 -6.31 1.12
N SER A 64 12.14 -5.30 2.00
CA SER A 64 11.95 -5.41 3.46
C SER A 64 10.69 -4.73 4.02
N GLU A 65 9.95 -3.93 3.23
CA GLU A 65 8.75 -3.21 3.71
C GLU A 65 7.57 -3.35 2.75
N CYS A 66 6.44 -3.83 3.29
CA CYS A 66 5.17 -3.98 2.57
C CYS A 66 4.16 -2.95 3.08
N TYR A 67 3.16 -2.61 2.29
CA TYR A 67 2.08 -1.73 2.70
C TYR A 67 0.79 -2.50 2.67
N PHE A 68 0.05 -2.36 3.75
CA PHE A 68 -1.23 -2.94 4.00
C PHE A 68 -2.33 -1.97 3.60
N CYS A 69 -3.18 -2.36 2.66
CA CYS A 69 -4.38 -1.62 2.34
C CYS A 69 -5.55 -2.25 3.10
N LEU A 70 -5.96 -1.57 4.16
CA LEU A 70 -7.12 -1.94 4.97
C LEU A 70 -8.37 -1.39 4.28
N VAL A 71 -8.80 -2.04 3.20
CA VAL A 71 -10.09 -1.73 2.55
C VAL A 71 -10.87 -3.01 2.30
N CYS A 72 -11.74 -3.32 3.25
CA CYS A 72 -13.03 -3.96 3.02
C CYS A 72 -14.15 -2.94 3.25
#